data_AF-A0A3N5I0H4-F1
#
_entry.id   AF-A0A3N5I0H4-F1
#
_cell.length_a   1.000
_cell.length_b   1.000
_cell.length_c   1.000
_cell.angle_alpha   90.00
_cell.angle_beta   90.00
_cell.angle_gamma   90.00
#
_symmetry.space_group_name_H-M   'P 1'
#
loop_
_entity.id
_entity.type
_entity.pdbx_description
1 polymer ?
#
loop_
_entity_poly.entity_id
_entity_poly.type
_entity_poly.pdbx_seq_one_letter_code
_entity_poly.pdbx_strand_id
1 'polypeptide(L)'
;MSWSPLAIAVRLFGGRAPRGRLLGVGVTGCLFVGLTDSGSTAAEPAQDFVARLRGAGYYDTAIAYLNRADRLPGVPEAFLNAVALEKAQTYIDAAVASRTPADRDQFFLSAEQELKKFLEQSEHPRFSEARLQLGKLQLLRARQLMLLEDPSDEARSNARESYLGAAETFTGIEKDLRQTLEGMKGQRIDAVKDPDKAAQRDQYRFEFLQALSLGAEAKQLAAMTFRAPDVDGKALLEESLVTFGELSDKYDGFLQGALAMLNRAQIQRQLGQLPEALDSFQRVLEQPDVPALRPARLQAMTSLIEMRLAAQPPKIEEAIGQAEPLIDAARPDERQSPEFAALQVAVARAYFASGEKLNAEGKAGEAKRMTSTFARPLLNSAVKIPGVHETVAREMLATLGIEQPEATPKTNFEQPKSLEEALASARELLQVNEELIKTRALLNQRIEAGGEEAAQATQEL
;
A
#
# COMPACT_ATOMS: atom_id res chain seq x y z
N MET A 1 9.46 -7.21 0.04
CA MET A 1 8.77 -5.93 0.23
C MET A 1 8.30 -5.84 1.68
N SER A 2 8.91 -5.01 2.52
CA SER A 2 8.37 -4.74 3.87
C SER A 2 8.08 -3.25 3.98
N TRP A 3 6.87 -2.86 3.60
CA TRP A 3 6.33 -1.57 3.96
C TRP A 3 6.08 -1.59 5.47
N SER A 4 6.40 -0.50 6.17
CA SER A 4 6.14 -0.40 7.61
C SER A 4 4.64 -0.63 7.91
N PRO A 5 4.28 -1.48 8.88
CA PRO A 5 2.91 -1.97 9.10
C PRO A 5 1.85 -0.89 9.39
N LEU A 6 2.25 0.34 9.79
CA LEU A 6 1.30 1.46 9.97
C LEU A 6 1.14 2.40 8.77
N ALA A 7 2.15 2.52 7.91
CA ALA A 7 2.01 3.29 6.66
C ALA A 7 0.92 2.66 5.76
N ILE A 8 0.67 1.37 5.96
CA ILE A 8 -0.36 0.60 5.27
C ILE A 8 -1.72 0.77 5.96
N ALA A 9 -1.84 0.63 7.28
CA ALA A 9 -3.15 0.72 7.97
C ALA A 9 -3.88 2.06 7.75
N VAL A 10 -3.12 3.17 7.65
CA VAL A 10 -3.63 4.50 7.32
C VAL A 10 -4.27 4.59 5.93
N ARG A 11 -3.68 3.92 4.94
CA ARG A 11 -4.21 3.86 3.55
C ARG A 11 -5.51 3.09 3.45
N LEU A 12 -5.89 2.40 4.53
CA LEU A 12 -6.78 1.27 4.48
C LEU A 12 -8.20 1.55 5.07
N PHE A 13 -8.38 2.39 6.10
CA PHE A 13 -9.65 2.40 6.85
C PHE A 13 -10.44 3.75 6.87
N GLY A 14 -10.14 4.71 5.98
CA GLY A 14 -10.76 6.05 6.01
C GLY A 14 -12.16 6.18 5.38
N GLY A 15 -13.22 5.95 6.15
CA GLY A 15 -14.63 6.21 5.79
C GLY A 15 -15.21 7.51 6.38
N ARG A 16 -16.24 8.06 5.74
CA ARG A 16 -16.80 9.42 5.90
C ARG A 16 -17.81 9.54 7.05
N ALA A 17 -17.66 10.53 7.93
CA ALA A 17 -18.68 10.94 8.92
C ALA A 17 -19.61 12.06 8.37
N PRO A 18 -20.89 12.12 8.78
CA PRO A 18 -21.85 13.12 8.31
C PRO A 18 -21.69 14.48 9.03
N ARG A 19 -22.07 15.54 8.30
CA ARG A 19 -21.97 16.96 8.69
C ARG A 19 -22.89 17.30 9.88
N GLY A 20 -22.32 17.82 10.96
CA GLY A 20 -23.04 18.43 12.07
C GLY A 20 -23.36 19.90 11.81
N ARG A 21 -24.65 20.26 11.93
CA ARG A 21 -25.20 21.62 11.82
C ARG A 21 -24.79 22.46 13.04
N LEU A 22 -24.29 23.68 12.80
CA LEU A 22 -24.23 24.76 13.78
C LEU A 22 -25.64 25.34 13.98
N LEU A 23 -26.07 25.45 15.23
CA LEU A 23 -27.20 26.31 15.65
C LEU A 23 -26.85 27.01 16.96
N GLY A 24 -27.28 28.27 17.02
CA GLY A 24 -26.75 29.31 17.89
C GLY A 24 -27.27 29.30 19.32
N VAL A 25 -26.51 30.01 20.16
CA VAL A 25 -26.78 30.29 21.57
C VAL A 25 -27.92 31.30 21.67
N GLY A 26 -29.03 30.88 22.28
CA GLY A 26 -30.14 31.74 22.69
C GLY A 26 -30.42 31.57 24.18
N VAL A 27 -30.16 32.62 24.95
CA VAL A 27 -30.43 32.76 26.39
C VAL A 27 -31.91 33.01 26.62
N THR A 28 -32.63 32.17 27.37
CA THR A 28 -33.83 32.62 28.12
C THR A 28 -34.26 31.66 29.25
N GLY A 29 -34.31 32.22 30.48
CA GLY A 29 -35.46 32.23 31.39
C GLY A 29 -36.13 30.92 31.84
N CYS A 30 -35.94 30.59 33.12
CA CYS A 30 -36.71 29.59 33.87
C CYS A 30 -38.22 29.86 33.88
N LEU A 31 -39.02 28.84 33.53
CA LEU A 31 -40.41 28.72 33.97
C LEU A 31 -40.68 27.26 34.37
N PHE A 32 -40.99 27.05 35.65
CA PHE A 32 -41.42 25.78 36.22
C PHE A 32 -42.83 25.45 35.72
N VAL A 33 -42.96 24.40 34.91
CA VAL A 33 -44.23 23.74 34.59
C VAL A 33 -44.06 22.26 34.93
N GLY A 34 -44.95 21.74 35.78
CA GLY A 34 -44.96 20.35 36.21
C GLY A 34 -45.13 19.42 35.01
N LEU A 35 -44.08 18.64 34.75
CA LEU A 35 -44.10 17.54 33.78
C LEU A 35 -44.42 16.26 34.54
N THR A 36 -45.56 15.67 34.20
CA THR A 36 -45.81 14.25 34.34
C THR A 36 -44.66 13.49 33.69
N ASP A 37 -44.10 12.56 34.44
CA ASP A 37 -42.96 11.71 34.08
C ASP A 37 -43.38 10.75 32.96
N SER A 38 -43.48 11.26 31.74
CA SER A 38 -43.40 10.44 30.53
C SER A 38 -41.95 10.01 30.45
N GLY A 39 -41.68 8.75 30.80
CA GLY A 39 -40.38 8.11 30.72
C GLY A 39 -39.76 8.28 29.33
N SER A 40 -39.08 9.41 29.14
CA SER A 40 -38.06 9.59 28.13
C SER A 40 -36.87 8.80 28.66
N THR A 41 -36.83 7.49 28.39
CA THR A 41 -35.58 6.73 28.42
C THR A 41 -34.60 7.48 27.53
N ALA A 42 -33.73 8.30 28.14
CA ALA A 42 -32.67 8.98 27.44
C ALA A 42 -31.85 7.90 26.73
N ALA A 43 -31.78 7.97 25.40
CA ALA A 43 -31.04 7.01 24.60
C ALA A 43 -29.60 6.94 25.14
N GLU A 44 -29.14 5.73 25.47
CA GLU A 44 -27.80 5.52 25.98
C GLU A 44 -26.80 5.94 24.87
N PRO A 45 -25.78 6.77 25.17
CA PRO A 45 -24.76 7.15 24.19
C PRO A 45 -23.76 6.00 23.99
N ALA A 46 -24.28 4.82 23.63
CA ALA A 46 -23.56 3.55 23.56
C ALA A 46 -22.32 3.63 22.67
N GLN A 47 -22.43 4.33 21.54
CA GLN A 47 -21.33 4.53 20.60
C GLN A 47 -20.19 5.36 21.21
N ASP A 48 -20.52 6.48 21.85
CA ASP A 48 -19.53 7.34 22.51
C ASP A 48 -18.88 6.64 23.70
N PHE A 49 -19.65 5.85 24.44
CA PHE A 49 -19.14 5.08 25.56
C PHE A 49 -18.11 4.04 25.10
N VAL A 50 -18.42 3.26 24.07
CA VAL A 50 -17.48 2.30 23.47
C VAL A 50 -16.25 3.01 22.91
N ALA A 51 -16.42 4.12 22.21
CA ALA A 51 -15.30 4.90 21.68
C ALA A 51 -14.35 5.40 22.80
N ARG A 52 -14.89 5.86 23.93
CA ARG A 52 -14.10 6.27 25.10
C ARG A 52 -13.35 5.10 25.75
N LEU A 53 -13.99 3.94 25.87
CA LEU A 53 -13.31 2.74 26.39
C LEU A 53 -12.14 2.34 25.49
N ARG A 54 -12.33 2.34 24.16
CA ARG A 54 -11.26 2.07 23.19
C ARG A 54 -10.13 3.09 23.27
N GLY A 55 -10.46 4.38 23.31
CA GLY A 55 -9.47 5.46 23.42
C GLY A 55 -8.66 5.42 24.72
N ALA A 56 -9.21 4.83 25.79
CA ALA A 56 -8.52 4.61 27.05
C ALA A 56 -7.79 3.25 27.14
N GLY A 57 -7.84 2.42 26.10
CA GLY A 57 -7.22 1.09 26.06
C GLY A 57 -7.98 -0.01 26.81
N TYR A 58 -9.23 0.23 27.22
CA TYR A 58 -10.08 -0.74 27.93
C TYR A 58 -10.82 -1.67 26.96
N TYR A 59 -10.07 -2.38 26.10
CA TYR A 59 -10.61 -3.19 25.01
C TYR A 59 -11.52 -4.33 25.51
N ASP A 60 -11.09 -5.08 26.52
CA ASP A 60 -11.90 -6.18 27.08
C ASP A 60 -13.22 -5.69 27.68
N THR A 61 -13.20 -4.51 28.29
CA THR A 61 -14.41 -3.89 28.85
C THR A 61 -15.34 -3.41 27.75
N ALA A 62 -14.80 -2.85 26.66
CA ALA A 62 -15.59 -2.49 25.48
C ALA A 62 -16.24 -3.73 24.85
N ILE A 63 -15.50 -4.83 24.69
CA ILE A 63 -16.04 -6.10 24.18
C ILE A 63 -17.13 -6.64 25.13
N ALA A 64 -16.90 -6.64 26.44
CA ALA A 64 -17.89 -7.09 27.43
C ALA A 64 -19.17 -6.25 27.38
N TYR A 65 -19.06 -4.94 27.18
CA TYR A 65 -20.20 -4.04 26.97
C TYR A 65 -20.95 -4.39 25.66
N LEU A 66 -20.22 -4.56 24.55
CA LEU A 66 -20.81 -4.90 23.25
C LEU A 66 -21.51 -6.27 23.26
N ASN A 67 -21.00 -7.24 24.03
CA ASN A 67 -21.60 -8.58 24.19
C ASN A 67 -22.96 -8.58 24.91
N ARG A 68 -23.29 -7.51 25.62
CA ARG A 68 -24.56 -7.37 26.37
C ARG A 68 -25.44 -6.23 25.87
N ALA A 69 -25.06 -5.56 24.78
CA ALA A 69 -25.73 -4.36 24.30
C ALA A 69 -27.21 -4.58 23.99
N ASP A 70 -27.57 -5.77 23.50
CA ASP A 70 -28.94 -6.22 23.23
C ASP A 70 -29.82 -6.33 24.48
N ARG A 71 -29.21 -6.45 25.66
CA ARG A 71 -29.89 -6.58 26.96
C ARG A 71 -29.93 -5.26 27.73
N LEU A 72 -29.30 -4.20 27.23
CA LEU A 72 -29.27 -2.90 27.89
C LEU A 72 -30.47 -2.05 27.44
N PRO A 73 -31.27 -1.51 28.37
CA PRO A 73 -32.40 -0.65 28.02
C PRO A 73 -31.90 0.69 27.45
N GLY A 74 -32.49 1.13 26.34
CA GLY A 74 -32.19 2.44 25.75
C GLY A 74 -31.06 2.48 24.72
N VAL A 75 -30.48 1.33 24.35
CA VAL A 75 -29.52 1.25 23.24
C VAL A 75 -30.26 1.35 21.90
N PRO A 76 -29.88 2.28 21.00
CA PRO A 76 -30.54 2.42 19.70
C PRO A 76 -30.39 1.18 18.81
N GLU A 77 -31.46 0.82 18.08
CA GLU A 77 -31.46 -0.32 17.15
C GLU A 77 -30.35 -0.20 16.08
N ALA A 78 -30.11 1.01 15.57
CA ALA A 78 -29.03 1.28 14.63
C ALA A 78 -27.64 0.90 15.19
N PHE A 79 -27.43 1.03 16.51
CA PHE A 79 -26.21 0.60 17.17
C PHE A 79 -26.17 -0.92 17.35
N LEU A 80 -27.30 -1.54 17.72
CA LEU A 80 -27.40 -3.01 17.85
C LEU A 80 -27.05 -3.71 16.53
N ASN A 81 -27.52 -3.17 15.41
CA ASN A 81 -27.19 -3.68 14.07
C ASN A 81 -25.71 -3.47 13.70
N ALA A 82 -25.01 -2.54 14.35
CA ALA A 82 -23.59 -2.27 14.15
C ALA A 82 -22.66 -2.96 15.18
N VAL A 83 -23.19 -3.72 16.15
CA VAL A 83 -22.39 -4.30 17.25
C VAL A 83 -21.22 -5.14 16.75
N ALA A 84 -21.42 -5.96 15.73
CA ALA A 84 -20.35 -6.78 15.16
C ALA A 84 -19.21 -5.91 14.57
N LEU A 85 -19.57 -4.84 13.86
CA LEU A 85 -18.59 -3.88 13.34
C LEU A 85 -17.84 -3.14 14.46
N GLU A 86 -18.53 -2.73 15.53
CA GLU A 86 -17.88 -2.08 16.68
C GLU A 86 -16.94 -3.05 17.45
N LYS A 87 -17.30 -4.34 17.54
CA LYS A 87 -16.40 -5.37 18.10
C LYS A 87 -15.17 -5.55 17.24
N ALA A 88 -15.35 -5.66 15.91
CA ALA A 88 -14.23 -5.76 14.99
C ALA A 88 -13.25 -4.60 15.15
N GLN A 89 -13.75 -3.36 15.18
CA GLN A 89 -12.91 -2.19 15.40
C GLN A 89 -12.20 -2.24 16.76
N THR A 90 -12.89 -2.68 17.82
CA THR A 90 -12.28 -2.86 19.15
C THR A 90 -11.11 -3.85 19.12
N TYR A 91 -11.27 -4.98 18.42
CA TYR A 91 -10.20 -5.95 18.26
C TYR A 91 -9.05 -5.44 17.39
N ILE A 92 -9.32 -4.65 16.34
CA ILE A 92 -8.26 -4.00 15.55
C ILE A 92 -7.43 -3.06 16.43
N ASP A 93 -8.10 -2.22 17.24
CA ASP A 93 -7.42 -1.29 18.14
C ASP A 93 -6.59 -2.05 19.20
N ALA A 94 -7.12 -3.16 19.74
CA ALA A 94 -6.40 -4.05 20.65
C ALA A 94 -5.18 -4.72 20.01
N ALA A 95 -5.29 -5.15 18.75
CA ALA A 95 -4.19 -5.74 17.98
C ALA A 95 -3.03 -4.76 17.80
N VAL A 96 -3.35 -3.50 17.48
CA VAL A 96 -2.35 -2.43 17.34
C VAL A 96 -1.64 -2.14 18.67
N ALA A 97 -2.38 -2.13 19.78
CA ALA A 97 -1.83 -1.94 21.11
C ALA A 97 -1.04 -3.14 21.65
N SER A 98 -1.21 -4.32 21.04
CA SER A 98 -0.58 -5.56 21.50
C SER A 98 0.94 -5.56 21.32
N ARG A 99 1.63 -6.04 22.36
CA ARG A 99 3.10 -6.16 22.40
C ARG A 99 3.60 -7.50 21.89
N THR A 100 2.76 -8.53 21.84
CA THR A 100 3.16 -9.87 21.40
C THR A 100 2.60 -10.16 20.01
N PRO A 101 3.39 -10.78 19.10
CA PRO A 101 2.88 -11.18 17.79
C PRO A 101 1.68 -12.14 17.87
N ALA A 102 1.67 -13.03 18.87
CA ALA A 102 0.62 -14.02 19.07
C ALA A 102 -0.71 -13.39 19.47
N ASP A 103 -0.73 -12.51 20.48
CA ASP A 103 -1.96 -11.84 20.89
C ASP A 103 -2.48 -10.93 19.76
N ARG A 104 -1.56 -10.28 19.03
CA ARG A 104 -1.92 -9.46 17.87
C ARG A 104 -2.63 -10.28 16.79
N ASP A 105 -2.12 -11.47 16.45
CA ASP A 105 -2.77 -12.34 15.48
C ASP A 105 -4.16 -12.80 15.95
N GLN A 106 -4.28 -13.17 17.24
CA GLN A 106 -5.55 -13.58 17.83
C GLN A 106 -6.61 -12.47 17.77
N PHE A 107 -6.20 -11.21 18.02
CA PHE A 107 -7.10 -10.07 17.87
C PHE A 107 -7.48 -9.83 16.41
N PHE A 108 -6.56 -9.95 15.46
CA PHE A 108 -6.90 -9.86 14.04
C PHE A 108 -7.86 -10.95 13.58
N LEU A 109 -7.68 -12.19 14.03
CA LEU A 109 -8.62 -13.29 13.80
C LEU A 109 -10.02 -12.96 14.33
N SER A 110 -10.09 -12.44 15.56
CA SER A 110 -11.36 -12.06 16.19
C SER A 110 -12.04 -10.91 15.45
N ALA A 111 -11.26 -9.92 14.99
CA ALA A 111 -11.76 -8.83 14.16
C ALA A 111 -12.29 -9.32 12.81
N GLU A 112 -11.58 -10.25 12.16
CA GLU A 112 -11.99 -10.83 10.88
C GLU A 112 -13.33 -11.58 10.99
N GLN A 113 -13.51 -12.35 12.06
CA GLN A 113 -14.76 -13.08 12.33
C GLN A 113 -15.94 -12.13 12.54
N GLU A 114 -15.76 -11.06 13.32
CA GLU A 114 -16.83 -10.08 13.56
C GLU A 114 -17.14 -9.23 12.31
N LEU A 115 -16.15 -8.92 11.47
CA LEU A 115 -16.40 -8.29 10.17
C LEU A 115 -17.20 -9.23 9.25
N LYS A 116 -16.79 -10.49 9.12
CA LYS A 116 -17.52 -11.50 8.33
C LYS A 116 -18.97 -11.62 8.79
N LYS A 117 -19.20 -11.66 10.10
CA LYS A 117 -20.54 -11.68 10.70
C LYS A 117 -21.35 -10.43 10.37
N PHE A 118 -20.76 -9.24 10.48
CA PHE A 118 -21.43 -8.00 10.12
C PHE A 118 -21.83 -7.98 8.63
N LEU A 119 -21.00 -8.56 7.76
CA LEU A 119 -21.23 -8.61 6.32
C LEU A 119 -22.31 -9.60 5.88
N GLU A 120 -22.88 -10.39 6.79
CA GLU A 120 -24.12 -11.14 6.53
C GLU A 120 -25.32 -10.18 6.35
N GLN A 121 -25.20 -8.92 6.79
CA GLN A 121 -26.23 -7.88 6.69
C GLN A 121 -25.96 -6.95 5.49
N SER A 122 -26.30 -7.39 4.27
CA SER A 122 -25.94 -6.70 3.03
C SER A 122 -26.55 -5.29 2.83
N GLU A 123 -27.59 -4.92 3.59
CA GLU A 123 -28.30 -3.64 3.45
C GLU A 123 -27.84 -2.57 4.46
N HIS A 124 -26.88 -2.86 5.34
CA HIS A 124 -26.44 -1.89 6.35
C HIS A 124 -25.72 -0.68 5.70
N PRO A 125 -25.97 0.57 6.14
CA PRO A 125 -25.33 1.77 5.57
C PRO A 125 -23.79 1.75 5.59
N ARG A 126 -23.20 0.98 6.51
CA ARG A 126 -21.74 0.77 6.68
C ARG A 126 -21.22 -0.52 6.04
N PHE A 127 -22.00 -1.18 5.19
CA PHE A 127 -21.61 -2.44 4.53
C PHE A 127 -20.33 -2.29 3.70
N SER A 128 -20.27 -1.27 2.83
CA SER A 128 -19.08 -1.02 1.99
C SER A 128 -17.83 -0.69 2.82
N GLU A 129 -17.99 0.05 3.91
CA GLU A 129 -16.90 0.31 4.88
C GLU A 129 -16.36 -1.02 5.42
N ALA A 130 -17.22 -1.86 6.00
CA ALA A 130 -16.80 -3.11 6.61
C ALA A 130 -16.14 -4.10 5.63
N ARG A 131 -16.59 -4.15 4.37
CA ARG A 131 -15.92 -4.99 3.34
C ARG A 131 -14.52 -4.51 3.04
N LEU A 132 -14.36 -3.19 2.90
CA LEU A 132 -13.06 -2.59 2.70
C LEU A 132 -12.16 -2.87 3.91
N GLN A 133 -12.68 -2.72 5.13
CA GLN A 133 -11.97 -3.04 6.35
C GLN A 133 -11.52 -4.50 6.41
N LEU A 134 -12.39 -5.44 6.01
CA LEU A 134 -12.10 -6.88 6.00
C LEU A 134 -10.92 -7.23 5.10
N GLY A 135 -10.97 -6.87 3.81
CA GLY A 135 -9.91 -7.22 2.87
C GLY A 135 -8.56 -6.65 3.29
N LYS A 136 -8.59 -5.49 3.93
CA LYS A 136 -7.41 -4.74 4.37
C LYS A 136 -6.80 -5.30 5.66
N LEU A 137 -7.64 -5.73 6.59
CA LEU A 137 -7.25 -6.47 7.77
C LEU A 137 -6.58 -7.79 7.38
N GLN A 138 -7.17 -8.52 6.42
CA GLN A 138 -6.64 -9.78 5.91
C GLN A 138 -5.24 -9.61 5.27
N LEU A 139 -5.05 -8.57 4.44
CA LEU A 139 -3.72 -8.22 3.92
C LEU A 139 -2.71 -7.92 5.03
N LEU A 140 -3.11 -7.13 6.04
CA LEU A 140 -2.22 -6.75 7.14
C LEU A 140 -1.81 -7.97 7.97
N ARG A 141 -2.76 -8.82 8.32
CA ARG A 141 -2.53 -10.07 9.07
C ARG A 141 -1.56 -10.98 8.31
N ALA A 142 -1.81 -11.21 7.03
CA ALA A 142 -0.96 -12.06 6.19
C ALA A 142 0.48 -11.53 6.10
N ARG A 143 0.66 -10.21 5.95
CA ARG A 143 1.98 -9.56 5.95
C ARG A 143 2.71 -9.74 7.28
N GLN A 144 2.01 -9.65 8.41
CA GLN A 144 2.62 -9.87 9.73
C GLN A 144 3.14 -11.29 9.89
N LEU A 145 2.36 -12.29 9.45
CA LEU A 145 2.77 -13.70 9.50
C LEU A 145 4.01 -13.98 8.64
N MET A 146 4.21 -13.19 7.58
CA MET A 146 5.35 -13.28 6.66
C MET A 146 6.50 -12.31 6.99
N LEU A 147 6.49 -11.66 8.16
CA LEU A 147 7.48 -10.63 8.51
C LEU A 147 8.86 -11.22 8.84
N LEU A 148 8.91 -12.45 9.36
CA LEU A 148 10.17 -13.14 9.64
C LEU A 148 10.88 -13.49 8.32
N GLU A 149 12.20 -13.58 8.36
CA GLU A 149 13.02 -13.93 7.18
C GLU A 149 12.72 -15.36 6.70
N ASP A 150 12.54 -16.30 7.62
CA ASP A 150 12.03 -17.64 7.32
C ASP A 150 10.80 -17.98 8.20
N PRO A 151 9.59 -17.62 7.76
CA PRO A 151 8.36 -17.98 8.46
C PRO A 151 8.12 -19.50 8.37
N SER A 152 7.55 -20.06 9.44
CA SER A 152 7.17 -21.47 9.51
C SER A 152 6.15 -21.84 8.42
N ASP A 153 6.04 -23.12 8.08
CA ASP A 153 5.07 -23.59 7.09
C ASP A 153 3.62 -23.30 7.52
N GLU A 154 3.34 -23.34 8.83
CA GLU A 154 2.05 -22.93 9.39
C GLU A 154 1.79 -21.43 9.19
N ALA A 155 2.77 -20.57 9.48
CA ALA A 155 2.65 -19.13 9.25
C ALA A 155 2.45 -18.81 7.76
N ARG A 156 3.16 -19.51 6.87
CA ARG A 156 2.99 -19.40 5.40
C ARG A 156 1.59 -19.83 4.98
N SER A 157 1.08 -20.94 5.52
CA SER A 157 -0.27 -21.43 5.23
C SER A 157 -1.35 -20.44 5.67
N ASN A 158 -1.26 -19.95 6.91
CA ASN A 158 -2.21 -18.99 7.47
C ASN A 158 -2.14 -17.64 6.73
N ALA A 159 -0.95 -17.20 6.33
CA ALA A 159 -0.78 -16.01 5.51
C ALA A 159 -1.42 -16.18 4.14
N ARG A 160 -1.25 -17.34 3.50
CA ARG A 160 -1.86 -17.67 2.21
C ARG A 160 -3.38 -17.61 2.29
N GLU A 161 -3.98 -18.22 3.33
CA GLU A 161 -5.43 -18.18 3.54
C GLU A 161 -5.93 -16.75 3.69
N SER A 162 -5.27 -15.92 4.52
CA SER A 162 -5.63 -14.51 4.66
C SER A 162 -5.44 -13.72 3.37
N TYR A 163 -4.38 -13.94 2.59
CA TYR A 163 -4.22 -13.28 1.29
C TYR A 163 -5.31 -13.68 0.30
N LEU A 164 -5.68 -14.97 0.23
CA LEU A 164 -6.76 -15.42 -0.64
C LEU A 164 -8.12 -14.86 -0.20
N GLY A 165 -8.41 -14.83 1.10
CA GLY A 165 -9.60 -14.16 1.62
C GLY A 165 -9.66 -12.67 1.29
N ALA A 166 -8.51 -11.98 1.31
CA ALA A 166 -8.42 -10.59 0.88
C ALA A 166 -8.71 -10.45 -0.62
N ALA A 167 -8.13 -11.32 -1.45
CA ALA A 167 -8.36 -11.34 -2.89
C ALA A 167 -9.85 -11.52 -3.21
N GLU A 168 -10.53 -12.48 -2.56
CA GLU A 168 -11.96 -12.71 -2.70
C GLU A 168 -12.78 -11.48 -2.30
N THR A 169 -12.45 -10.86 -1.16
CA THR A 169 -13.12 -9.66 -0.68
C THR A 169 -13.02 -8.52 -1.69
N PHE A 170 -11.82 -8.25 -2.23
CA PHE A 170 -11.61 -7.20 -3.21
C PHE A 170 -12.24 -7.50 -4.57
N THR A 171 -12.21 -8.75 -5.03
CA THR A 171 -12.94 -9.16 -6.25
C THR A 171 -14.45 -8.96 -6.09
N GLY A 172 -14.99 -9.19 -4.89
CA GLY A 172 -16.38 -8.86 -4.59
C GLY A 172 -16.67 -7.36 -4.71
N ILE A 173 -15.81 -6.50 -4.14
CA ILE A 173 -15.95 -5.03 -4.21
C ILE A 173 -15.84 -4.55 -5.66
N GLU A 174 -14.85 -5.07 -6.41
CA GLU A 174 -14.62 -4.79 -7.82
C GLU A 174 -15.87 -5.09 -8.66
N LYS A 175 -16.48 -6.27 -8.46
CA LYS A 175 -17.68 -6.70 -9.19
C LYS A 175 -18.85 -5.73 -8.98
N ASP A 176 -19.10 -5.34 -7.74
CA ASP A 176 -20.22 -4.45 -7.40
C ASP A 176 -19.99 -3.03 -7.94
N LEU A 177 -18.76 -2.51 -7.82
CA LEU A 177 -18.40 -1.20 -8.36
C LEU A 177 -18.40 -1.18 -9.88
N ARG A 178 -17.98 -2.27 -10.55
CA ARG A 178 -18.07 -2.39 -12.02
C ARG A 178 -19.50 -2.24 -12.49
N GLN A 179 -20.44 -2.98 -11.89
CA GLN A 179 -21.87 -2.89 -12.24
C GLN A 179 -22.42 -1.48 -12.00
N THR A 180 -22.06 -0.87 -10.87
CA THR A 180 -22.47 0.50 -10.53
C THR A 180 -21.96 1.51 -11.56
N LEU A 181 -20.68 1.44 -11.92
CA LEU A 181 -20.05 2.33 -12.90
C LEU A 181 -20.62 2.12 -14.32
N GLU A 182 -20.96 0.90 -14.71
CA GLU A 182 -21.64 0.61 -15.97
C GLU A 182 -23.02 1.27 -16.03
N GLY A 183 -23.80 1.19 -14.94
CA GLY A 183 -25.09 1.87 -14.81
C GLY A 183 -24.96 3.40 -14.89
N MET A 184 -23.86 3.98 -14.40
CA MET A 184 -23.59 5.42 -14.49
C MET A 184 -23.21 5.89 -15.90
N LYS A 185 -22.53 5.06 -16.70
CA LYS A 185 -22.17 5.41 -18.10
C LYS A 185 -23.39 5.73 -18.95
N GLY A 186 -24.52 5.06 -18.69
CA GLY A 186 -25.79 5.29 -19.41
C GLY A 186 -26.44 6.65 -19.13
N GLN A 187 -26.00 7.39 -18.10
CA GLN A 187 -26.72 8.57 -17.59
C GLN A 187 -26.25 9.91 -18.17
N ARG A 188 -25.27 9.93 -19.10
CA ARG A 188 -24.68 11.16 -19.70
C ARG A 188 -24.41 12.26 -18.67
N ILE A 189 -23.64 11.93 -17.62
CA ILE A 189 -23.27 12.87 -16.55
C ILE A 189 -22.37 13.99 -17.13
N ASP A 190 -22.86 15.23 -17.07
CA ASP A 190 -22.12 16.44 -17.46
C ASP A 190 -21.40 17.01 -16.24
N ALA A 191 -20.06 17.09 -16.27
CA ALA A 191 -19.25 17.50 -15.13
C ALA A 191 -19.47 18.98 -14.71
N VAL A 192 -19.96 19.82 -15.63
CA VAL A 192 -20.24 21.24 -15.35
C VAL A 192 -21.64 21.41 -14.77
N LYS A 193 -22.61 20.62 -15.24
CA LYS A 193 -24.02 20.73 -14.81
C LYS A 193 -24.36 19.85 -13.61
N ASP A 194 -23.70 18.71 -13.46
CA ASP A 194 -23.89 17.73 -12.40
C ASP A 194 -22.57 17.44 -11.64
N PRO A 195 -21.92 18.45 -11.04
CA PRO A 195 -20.61 18.28 -10.42
C PRO A 195 -20.59 17.20 -9.33
N ASP A 196 -21.66 17.07 -8.54
CA ASP A 196 -21.77 16.06 -7.49
C ASP A 196 -21.83 14.62 -8.05
N LYS A 197 -22.54 14.41 -9.17
CA LYS A 197 -22.62 13.08 -9.81
C LYS A 197 -21.31 12.73 -10.50
N ALA A 198 -20.64 13.71 -11.10
CA ALA A 198 -19.30 13.51 -11.67
C ALA A 198 -18.30 13.13 -10.58
N ALA A 199 -18.29 13.85 -9.45
CA ALA A 199 -17.46 13.53 -8.30
C ALA A 199 -17.75 12.12 -7.74
N GLN A 200 -19.02 11.73 -7.64
CA GLN A 200 -19.39 10.38 -7.19
C GLN A 200 -18.90 9.28 -8.15
N ARG A 201 -19.05 9.48 -9.47
CA ARG A 201 -18.54 8.55 -10.48
C ARG A 201 -17.02 8.40 -10.35
N ASP A 202 -16.31 9.51 -10.19
CA ASP A 202 -14.86 9.51 -10.11
C ASP A 202 -14.37 8.86 -8.80
N GLN A 203 -15.09 9.06 -7.70
CA GLN A 203 -14.87 8.31 -6.45
C GLN A 203 -15.04 6.81 -6.65
N TYR A 204 -16.14 6.35 -7.26
CA TYR A 204 -16.36 4.92 -7.51
C TYR A 204 -15.33 4.32 -8.46
N ARG A 205 -14.86 5.11 -9.45
CA ARG A 205 -13.78 4.68 -10.33
C ARG A 205 -12.48 4.49 -9.57
N PHE A 206 -12.14 5.42 -8.68
CA PHE A 206 -10.97 5.30 -7.82
C PHE A 206 -11.04 4.06 -6.92
N GLU A 207 -12.18 3.85 -6.24
CA GLU A 207 -12.41 2.69 -5.38
C GLU A 207 -12.34 1.37 -6.17
N PHE A 208 -12.89 1.34 -7.39
CA PHE A 208 -12.82 0.21 -8.30
C PHE A 208 -11.36 -0.14 -8.65
N LEU A 209 -10.57 0.85 -9.06
CA LEU A 209 -9.16 0.64 -9.42
C LEU A 209 -8.32 0.23 -8.21
N GLN A 210 -8.62 0.80 -7.04
CA GLN A 210 -7.98 0.39 -5.79
C GLN A 210 -8.31 -1.07 -5.45
N ALA A 211 -9.58 -1.47 -5.52
CA ALA A 211 -9.98 -2.85 -5.25
C ALA A 211 -9.34 -3.83 -6.24
N LEU A 212 -9.35 -3.51 -7.54
CA LEU A 212 -8.71 -4.32 -8.57
C LEU A 212 -7.21 -4.50 -8.31
N SER A 213 -6.50 -3.42 -7.98
CA SER A 213 -5.07 -3.45 -7.66
C SER A 213 -4.78 -4.26 -6.40
N LEU A 214 -5.56 -4.08 -5.33
CA LEU A 214 -5.36 -4.79 -4.06
C LEU A 214 -5.70 -6.27 -4.18
N GLY A 215 -6.72 -6.63 -4.97
CA GLY A 215 -7.07 -8.03 -5.25
C GLY A 215 -5.96 -8.76 -6.01
N ALA A 216 -5.38 -8.12 -7.03
CA ALA A 216 -4.22 -8.65 -7.75
C ALA A 216 -3.00 -8.81 -6.84
N GLU A 217 -2.65 -7.76 -6.08
CA GLU A 217 -1.53 -7.80 -5.13
C GLU A 217 -1.72 -8.91 -4.09
N ALA A 218 -2.94 -9.12 -3.59
CA ALA A 218 -3.25 -10.19 -2.66
C ALA A 218 -2.94 -11.58 -3.25
N LYS A 219 -3.29 -11.83 -4.52
CA LYS A 219 -2.97 -13.09 -5.21
C LYS A 219 -1.47 -13.26 -5.43
N GLN A 220 -0.78 -12.21 -5.87
CA GLN A 220 0.68 -12.22 -5.99
C GLN A 220 1.33 -12.57 -4.65
N LEU A 221 0.94 -11.90 -3.56
CA LEU A 221 1.48 -12.16 -2.23
C LEU A 221 1.13 -13.56 -1.72
N ALA A 222 -0.07 -14.07 -1.99
CA ALA A 222 -0.43 -15.46 -1.71
C ALA A 222 0.52 -16.44 -2.41
N ALA A 223 0.85 -16.20 -3.68
CA ALA A 223 1.83 -17.01 -4.40
C ALA A 223 3.22 -16.98 -3.72
N MET A 224 3.65 -15.81 -3.25
CA MET A 224 4.94 -15.65 -2.58
C MET A 224 5.02 -16.34 -1.21
N THR A 225 3.92 -16.88 -0.67
CA THR A 225 3.95 -17.70 0.54
C THR A 225 4.34 -19.16 0.28
N PHE A 226 4.38 -19.62 -0.98
CA PHE A 226 4.97 -20.93 -1.33
C PHE A 226 6.49 -20.88 -1.22
N ARG A 227 7.13 -22.04 -0.98
CA ARG A 227 8.61 -22.13 -0.98
C ARG A 227 9.20 -21.99 -2.39
N ALA A 228 8.47 -22.47 -3.40
CA ALA A 228 8.77 -22.28 -4.82
C ALA A 228 7.58 -21.55 -5.51
N PRO A 229 7.50 -20.22 -5.43
CA PRO A 229 6.37 -19.46 -5.98
C PRO A 229 6.15 -19.64 -7.48
N ASP A 230 7.21 -19.91 -8.24
CA ASP A 230 7.22 -20.15 -9.68
C ASP A 230 6.68 -21.54 -10.08
N VAL A 231 6.59 -22.45 -9.10
CA VAL A 231 6.04 -23.81 -9.28
C VAL A 231 4.66 -23.91 -8.63
N ASP A 232 4.59 -23.81 -7.30
CA ASP A 232 3.36 -24.05 -6.55
C ASP A 232 2.43 -22.84 -6.56
N GLY A 233 3.00 -21.63 -6.65
CA GLY A 233 2.27 -20.36 -6.70
C GLY A 233 1.92 -19.89 -8.11
N LYS A 234 2.32 -20.64 -9.14
CA LYS A 234 2.28 -20.19 -10.54
C LYS A 234 0.91 -19.71 -11.00
N ALA A 235 -0.15 -20.47 -10.71
CA ALA A 235 -1.51 -20.10 -11.12
C ALA A 235 -1.94 -18.75 -10.54
N LEU A 236 -1.61 -18.48 -9.26
CA LEU A 236 -1.91 -17.20 -8.61
C LEU A 236 -1.10 -16.04 -9.21
N LEU A 237 0.16 -16.28 -9.57
CA LEU A 237 0.99 -15.31 -10.29
C LEU A 237 0.41 -15.01 -11.67
N GLU A 238 0.00 -16.03 -12.44
CA GLU A 238 -0.60 -15.84 -13.76
C GLU A 238 -1.93 -15.07 -13.69
N GLU A 239 -2.80 -15.41 -12.73
CA GLU A 239 -4.03 -14.65 -12.49
C GLU A 239 -3.74 -13.19 -12.12
N SER A 240 -2.78 -12.95 -11.22
CA SER A 240 -2.37 -11.61 -10.85
C SER A 240 -1.75 -10.84 -12.03
N LEU A 241 -0.99 -11.52 -12.88
CA LEU A 241 -0.37 -10.95 -14.07
C LEU A 241 -1.43 -10.47 -15.06
N VAL A 242 -2.49 -11.25 -15.27
CA VAL A 242 -3.63 -10.83 -16.10
C VAL A 242 -4.23 -9.55 -15.56
N THR A 243 -4.55 -9.48 -14.27
CA THR A 243 -5.17 -8.29 -13.67
C THR A 243 -4.25 -7.07 -13.72
N PHE A 244 -2.95 -7.21 -13.43
CA PHE A 244 -2.01 -6.09 -13.54
C PHE A 244 -1.75 -5.67 -14.98
N GLY A 245 -1.79 -6.60 -15.95
CA GLY A 245 -1.78 -6.29 -17.37
C GLY A 245 -3.00 -5.46 -17.78
N GLU A 246 -4.20 -5.84 -17.33
CA GLU A 246 -5.41 -5.05 -17.57
C GLU A 246 -5.33 -3.66 -16.94
N LEU A 247 -4.84 -3.55 -15.70
CA LEU A 247 -4.61 -2.27 -15.02
C LEU A 247 -3.62 -1.40 -15.78
N SER A 248 -2.47 -1.96 -16.15
CA SER A 248 -1.41 -1.21 -16.84
C SER A 248 -1.77 -0.81 -18.25
N ASP A 249 -2.61 -1.58 -18.95
CA ASP A 249 -2.90 -1.35 -20.36
C ASP A 249 -4.18 -0.52 -20.55
N LYS A 250 -5.19 -0.67 -19.68
CA LYS A 250 -6.48 0.05 -19.79
C LYS A 250 -6.57 1.29 -18.92
N TYR A 251 -5.74 1.40 -17.88
CA TYR A 251 -5.82 2.43 -16.85
C TYR A 251 -4.48 3.10 -16.55
N ASP A 252 -3.53 3.07 -17.49
CA ASP A 252 -2.23 3.77 -17.42
C ASP A 252 -2.36 5.28 -17.12
N GLY A 253 -3.47 5.90 -17.50
CA GLY A 253 -3.83 7.29 -17.17
C GLY A 253 -4.07 7.57 -15.68
N PHE A 254 -4.18 6.52 -14.87
CA PHE A 254 -4.40 6.61 -13.43
C PHE A 254 -3.18 6.10 -12.68
N LEU A 255 -2.93 6.65 -11.50
CA LEU A 255 -1.82 6.25 -10.65
C LEU A 255 -1.77 4.72 -10.43
N GLN A 256 -2.92 4.07 -10.26
CA GLN A 256 -3.02 2.62 -10.08
C GLN A 256 -2.53 1.83 -11.30
N GLY A 257 -2.83 2.28 -12.52
CA GLY A 257 -2.36 1.62 -13.74
C GLY A 257 -0.86 1.82 -13.95
N ALA A 258 -0.35 3.02 -13.67
CA ALA A 258 1.09 3.29 -13.70
C ALA A 258 1.86 2.42 -12.67
N LEU A 259 1.35 2.30 -11.44
CA LEU A 259 1.94 1.43 -10.40
C LEU A 259 1.78 -0.07 -10.72
N ALA A 260 0.74 -0.47 -11.47
CA ALA A 260 0.54 -1.85 -11.89
C ALA A 260 1.65 -2.36 -12.81
N MET A 261 2.31 -1.49 -13.57
CA MET A 261 3.43 -1.87 -14.45
C MET A 261 4.59 -2.50 -13.67
N LEU A 262 4.89 -1.99 -12.47
CA LEU A 262 5.92 -2.55 -11.62
C LEU A 262 5.57 -3.97 -11.16
N ASN A 263 4.34 -4.16 -10.68
CA ASN A 263 3.89 -5.48 -10.21
C ASN A 263 3.86 -6.49 -11.36
N ARG A 264 3.37 -6.08 -12.53
CA ARG A 264 3.46 -6.85 -13.78
C ARG A 264 4.89 -7.31 -14.05
N ALA A 265 5.85 -6.39 -14.07
CA ALA A 265 7.26 -6.69 -14.34
C ALA A 265 7.86 -7.67 -13.32
N GLN A 266 7.55 -7.49 -12.04
CA GLN A 266 8.00 -8.37 -10.97
C GLN A 266 7.43 -9.79 -11.11
N ILE A 267 6.14 -9.92 -11.44
CA ILE A 267 5.51 -11.23 -11.65
C ILE A 267 6.11 -11.93 -12.87
N GLN A 268 6.30 -11.21 -13.98
CA GLN A 268 6.95 -11.77 -15.17
C GLN A 268 8.35 -12.28 -14.85
N ARG A 269 9.14 -11.50 -14.09
CA ARG A 269 10.46 -11.93 -13.61
C ARG A 269 10.36 -13.20 -12.77
N GLN A 270 9.42 -13.25 -11.82
CA GLN A 270 9.19 -14.41 -10.96
C GLN A 270 8.78 -15.66 -11.75
N LEU A 271 8.03 -15.49 -12.84
CA LEU A 271 7.62 -16.57 -13.75
C LEU A 271 8.71 -16.95 -14.77
N GLY A 272 9.89 -16.34 -14.72
CA GLY A 272 10.99 -16.59 -15.67
C GLY A 272 10.77 -15.98 -17.05
N GLN A 273 9.78 -15.10 -17.23
CA GLN A 273 9.50 -14.35 -18.45
C GLN A 273 10.44 -13.14 -18.53
N LEU A 274 11.76 -13.41 -18.61
CA LEU A 274 12.80 -12.39 -18.47
C LEU A 274 12.75 -11.30 -19.56
N PRO A 275 12.54 -11.62 -20.85
CA PRO A 275 12.41 -10.57 -21.88
C PRO A 275 11.23 -9.62 -21.61
N GLU A 276 10.08 -10.17 -21.24
CA GLU A 276 8.87 -9.39 -20.96
C GLU A 276 9.00 -8.56 -19.68
N ALA A 277 9.69 -9.10 -18.67
CA ALA A 277 10.00 -8.38 -17.45
C ALA A 277 10.94 -7.19 -17.71
N LEU A 278 11.96 -7.36 -18.55
CA LEU A 278 12.85 -6.26 -18.94
C LEU A 278 12.08 -5.11 -19.59
N ASP A 279 11.23 -5.42 -20.58
CA ASP A 279 10.37 -4.45 -21.25
C ASP A 279 9.45 -3.74 -20.24
N SER A 280 8.78 -4.51 -19.38
CA SER A 280 7.86 -3.93 -18.40
C SER A 280 8.56 -3.06 -17.36
N PHE A 281 9.77 -3.39 -16.91
CA PHE A 281 10.54 -2.52 -16.04
C PHE A 281 11.01 -1.24 -16.74
N GLN A 282 11.35 -1.30 -18.03
CA GLN A 282 11.66 -0.11 -18.82
C GLN A 282 10.44 0.81 -18.94
N ARG A 283 9.27 0.26 -19.20
CA ARG A 283 7.99 1.01 -19.23
C ARG A 283 7.67 1.71 -17.90
N VAL A 284 8.10 1.16 -16.76
CA VAL A 284 7.99 1.85 -15.46
C VAL A 284 8.87 3.10 -15.41
N LEU A 285 10.08 3.04 -15.97
CA LEU A 285 11.00 4.18 -16.03
C LEU A 285 10.56 5.26 -17.02
N GLU A 286 9.78 4.89 -18.04
CA GLU A 286 9.15 5.79 -19.00
C GLU A 286 7.95 6.54 -18.42
N GLN A 287 7.39 6.11 -17.28
CA GLN A 287 6.28 6.85 -16.65
C GLN A 287 6.72 8.25 -16.20
N PRO A 288 5.79 9.24 -16.15
CA PRO A 288 6.10 10.61 -15.73
C PRO A 288 6.87 10.69 -14.40
N ASP A 289 7.82 11.62 -14.30
CA ASP A 289 8.69 11.78 -13.12
C ASP A 289 8.01 12.52 -11.95
N VAL A 290 6.89 11.99 -11.46
CA VAL A 290 6.14 12.57 -10.34
C VAL A 290 6.46 11.90 -9.01
N PRO A 291 6.36 12.60 -7.86
CA PRO A 291 6.68 12.05 -6.53
C PRO A 291 6.04 10.68 -6.25
N ALA A 292 4.77 10.48 -6.59
CA ALA A 292 4.06 9.22 -6.33
C ALA A 292 4.58 8.00 -7.10
N LEU A 293 5.33 8.20 -8.19
CA LEU A 293 5.91 7.12 -8.99
C LEU A 293 7.40 6.90 -8.73
N ARG A 294 8.06 7.80 -8.00
CA ARG A 294 9.50 7.70 -7.70
C ARG A 294 9.89 6.37 -7.04
N PRO A 295 9.18 5.86 -6.01
CA PRO A 295 9.53 4.57 -5.42
C PRO A 295 9.49 3.41 -6.44
N ALA A 296 8.47 3.41 -7.31
CA ALA A 296 8.34 2.38 -8.35
C ALA A 296 9.47 2.45 -9.38
N ARG A 297 9.88 3.66 -9.78
CA ARG A 297 11.03 3.87 -10.69
C ARG A 297 12.34 3.39 -10.07
N LEU A 298 12.59 3.68 -8.79
CA LEU A 298 13.78 3.20 -8.08
C LEU A 298 13.83 1.67 -8.00
N GLN A 299 12.69 1.03 -7.68
CA GLN A 299 12.58 -0.44 -7.64
C GLN A 299 12.74 -1.07 -9.03
N ALA A 300 12.19 -0.46 -10.08
CA ALA A 300 12.37 -0.91 -11.45
C ALA A 300 13.83 -0.84 -11.90
N MET A 301 14.52 0.28 -11.63
CA MET A 301 15.95 0.40 -11.95
C MET A 301 16.79 -0.62 -11.19
N THR A 302 16.51 -0.82 -9.90
CA THR A 302 17.17 -1.86 -9.08
C THR A 302 17.03 -3.24 -9.72
N SER A 303 15.81 -3.59 -10.16
CA SER A 303 15.53 -4.87 -10.83
C SER A 303 16.23 -5.00 -12.18
N LEU A 304 16.27 -3.93 -12.98
CA LEU A 304 16.98 -3.92 -14.27
C LEU A 304 18.49 -4.12 -14.10
N ILE A 305 19.11 -3.51 -13.09
CA ILE A 305 20.53 -3.75 -12.78
C ILE A 305 20.76 -5.22 -12.48
N GLU A 306 19.96 -5.82 -11.58
CA GLU A 306 20.09 -7.23 -11.22
C GLU A 306 19.95 -8.15 -12.45
N MET A 307 18.95 -7.89 -13.30
CA MET A 307 18.73 -8.68 -14.51
C MET A 307 19.88 -8.53 -15.52
N ARG A 308 20.46 -7.33 -15.65
CA ARG A 308 21.61 -7.09 -16.54
C ARG A 308 22.89 -7.74 -16.04
N LEU A 309 23.11 -7.76 -14.73
CA LEU A 309 24.26 -8.45 -14.13
C LEU A 309 24.11 -9.97 -14.24
N ALA A 310 22.89 -10.49 -14.18
CA ALA A 310 22.60 -11.91 -14.37
C ALA A 310 22.59 -12.37 -15.84
N ALA A 311 22.60 -11.45 -16.81
CA ALA A 311 22.65 -11.77 -18.23
C ALA A 311 23.97 -12.45 -18.62
N GLN A 312 23.97 -13.14 -19.77
CA GLN A 312 25.17 -13.81 -20.28
C GLN A 312 25.46 -13.39 -21.73
N PRO A 313 26.52 -12.59 -22.00
CA PRO A 313 27.44 -11.99 -21.01
C PRO A 313 26.77 -10.89 -20.15
N PRO A 314 27.28 -10.62 -18.93
CA PRO A 314 26.76 -9.56 -18.07
C PRO A 314 26.86 -8.19 -18.75
N LYS A 315 25.78 -7.40 -18.69
CA LYS A 315 25.67 -6.06 -19.28
C LYS A 315 26.03 -4.97 -18.25
N ILE A 316 27.28 -5.00 -17.77
CA ILE A 316 27.73 -4.19 -16.63
C ILE A 316 27.70 -2.69 -16.92
N GLU A 317 28.22 -2.28 -18.08
CA GLU A 317 28.31 -0.87 -18.46
C GLU A 317 26.94 -0.24 -18.64
N GLU A 318 25.98 -0.98 -19.22
CA GLU A 318 24.59 -0.53 -19.36
C GLU A 318 23.89 -0.40 -17.99
N ALA A 319 24.17 -1.33 -17.05
CA ALA A 319 23.60 -1.28 -15.71
C ALA A 319 24.08 -0.04 -14.93
N ILE A 320 25.38 0.28 -15.00
CA ILE A 320 25.95 1.47 -14.35
C ILE A 320 25.43 2.75 -15.02
N GLY A 321 25.59 2.85 -16.35
CA GLY A 321 25.31 4.08 -17.09
C GLY A 321 23.84 4.52 -17.04
N GLN A 322 22.89 3.58 -16.92
CA GLN A 322 21.48 3.94 -16.74
C GLN A 322 21.12 4.33 -15.31
N ALA A 323 21.83 3.81 -14.31
CA ALA A 323 21.51 4.04 -12.91
C ALA A 323 22.14 5.32 -12.35
N GLU A 324 23.32 5.71 -12.83
CA GLU A 324 24.03 6.92 -12.41
C GLU A 324 23.16 8.20 -12.46
N PRO A 325 22.41 8.49 -13.54
CA PRO A 325 21.53 9.66 -13.57
C PRO A 325 20.46 9.66 -12.47
N LEU A 326 19.92 8.49 -12.10
CA LEU A 326 18.94 8.40 -11.01
C LEU A 326 19.57 8.60 -9.63
N ILE A 327 20.82 8.16 -9.43
CA ILE A 327 21.57 8.40 -8.20
C ILE A 327 21.89 9.89 -8.05
N ASP A 328 22.35 10.53 -9.11
CA ASP A 328 22.74 11.95 -9.09
C ASP A 328 21.54 12.88 -8.95
N ALA A 329 20.41 12.54 -9.58
CA ALA A 329 19.15 13.28 -9.50
C ALA A 329 18.30 12.94 -8.25
N ALA A 330 18.84 12.17 -7.30
CA ALA A 330 18.09 11.75 -6.12
C ALA A 330 17.64 12.95 -5.26
N ARG A 331 16.32 13.01 -5.03
CA ARG A 331 15.68 14.09 -4.27
C ARG A 331 16.02 13.99 -2.77
N PRO A 332 16.01 15.09 -2.00
CA PRO A 332 16.38 15.06 -0.58
C PRO A 332 15.59 14.06 0.27
N ASP A 333 14.28 13.92 0.00
CA ASP A 333 13.38 12.97 0.62
C ASP A 333 13.69 11.51 0.21
N GLU A 334 14.03 11.29 -1.06
CA GLU A 334 14.40 9.96 -1.58
C GLU A 334 15.67 9.41 -0.95
N ARG A 335 16.63 10.28 -0.62
CA ARG A 335 17.92 9.88 -0.03
C ARG A 335 17.79 9.18 1.33
N GLN A 336 16.63 9.27 1.97
CA GLN A 336 16.34 8.58 3.22
C GLN A 336 15.42 7.36 3.02
N SER A 337 15.03 7.06 1.77
CA SER A 337 14.12 5.95 1.47
C SER A 337 14.86 4.61 1.38
N PRO A 338 14.27 3.51 1.86
CA PRO A 338 14.80 2.17 1.66
C PRO A 338 14.96 1.80 0.17
N GLU A 339 14.07 2.27 -0.70
CA GLU A 339 14.13 2.02 -2.15
C GLU A 339 15.39 2.62 -2.78
N PHE A 340 15.75 3.85 -2.37
CA PHE A 340 16.98 4.48 -2.84
C PHE A 340 18.22 3.75 -2.30
N ALA A 341 18.21 3.36 -1.03
CA ALA A 341 19.28 2.59 -0.43
C ALA A 341 19.48 1.24 -1.14
N ALA A 342 18.39 0.55 -1.52
CA ALA A 342 18.45 -0.67 -2.32
C ALA A 342 19.04 -0.43 -3.71
N LEU A 343 18.67 0.67 -4.39
CA LEU A 343 19.27 1.06 -5.66
C LEU A 343 20.78 1.30 -5.51
N GLN A 344 21.22 2.00 -4.46
CA GLN A 344 22.64 2.21 -4.18
C GLN A 344 23.41 0.89 -4.03
N VAL A 345 22.84 -0.10 -3.36
CA VAL A 345 23.43 -1.44 -3.22
C VAL A 345 23.51 -2.16 -4.57
N ALA A 346 22.47 -2.09 -5.40
CA ALA A 346 22.49 -2.69 -6.73
C ALA A 346 23.55 -2.04 -7.64
N VAL A 347 23.67 -0.71 -7.63
CA VAL A 347 24.72 0.00 -8.37
C VAL A 347 26.11 -0.37 -7.85
N ALA A 348 26.28 -0.48 -6.53
CA ALA A 348 27.53 -0.98 -5.95
C ALA A 348 27.88 -2.37 -6.46
N ARG A 349 26.91 -3.31 -6.55
CA ARG A 349 27.14 -4.64 -7.14
C ARG A 349 27.62 -4.56 -8.59
N ALA A 350 27.09 -3.64 -9.38
CA ALA A 350 27.54 -3.43 -10.75
C ALA A 350 29.00 -2.93 -10.81
N TYR A 351 29.41 -2.02 -9.92
CA TYR A 351 30.80 -1.61 -9.82
C TYR A 351 31.73 -2.74 -9.35
N PHE A 352 31.30 -3.61 -8.45
CA PHE A 352 32.07 -4.81 -8.09
C PHE A 352 32.29 -5.72 -9.29
N ALA A 353 31.23 -6.03 -10.05
CA ALA A 353 31.33 -6.82 -11.28
C ALA A 353 32.26 -6.17 -12.32
N SER A 354 32.21 -4.83 -12.46
CA SER A 354 33.13 -4.08 -13.31
C SER A 354 34.58 -4.23 -12.83
N GLY A 355 34.81 -4.14 -11.51
CA GLY A 355 36.11 -4.36 -10.91
C GLY A 355 36.66 -5.76 -11.16
N GLU A 356 35.83 -6.80 -11.02
CA GLU A 356 36.21 -8.19 -11.32
C GLU A 356 36.62 -8.37 -12.79
N LYS A 357 35.83 -7.82 -13.72
CA LYS A 357 36.16 -7.82 -15.15
C LYS A 357 37.50 -7.14 -15.43
N LEU A 358 37.71 -5.94 -14.91
CA LEU A 358 38.97 -5.19 -15.09
C LEU A 358 40.17 -5.90 -14.46
N ASN A 359 39.97 -6.57 -13.32
CA ASN A 359 41.02 -7.34 -12.68
C ASN A 359 41.41 -8.57 -13.53
N ALA A 360 40.43 -9.26 -14.12
CA ALA A 360 40.67 -10.35 -15.07
C ALA A 360 41.41 -9.88 -16.34
N GLU A 361 41.20 -8.63 -16.75
CA GLU A 361 41.95 -7.96 -17.83
C GLU A 361 43.35 -7.45 -17.41
N GLY A 362 43.78 -7.67 -16.16
CA GLY A 362 45.07 -7.23 -15.63
C GLY A 362 45.14 -5.76 -15.20
N LYS A 363 44.00 -5.06 -15.16
CA LYS A 363 43.89 -3.64 -14.79
C LYS A 363 43.58 -3.45 -13.30
N ALA A 364 44.42 -4.01 -12.42
CA ALA A 364 44.19 -4.05 -10.97
C ALA A 364 43.99 -2.65 -10.33
N GLY A 365 44.66 -1.61 -10.85
CA GLY A 365 44.49 -0.24 -10.37
C GLY A 365 43.09 0.33 -10.65
N GLU A 366 42.57 0.09 -11.84
CA GLU A 366 41.20 0.50 -12.23
C GLU A 366 40.15 -0.35 -11.51
N ALA A 367 40.41 -1.66 -11.37
CA ALA A 367 39.55 -2.55 -10.60
C ALA A 367 39.37 -2.10 -9.14
N LYS A 368 40.48 -1.72 -8.49
CA LYS A 368 40.45 -1.16 -7.13
C LYS A 368 39.68 0.15 -7.08
N ARG A 369 39.81 1.00 -8.11
CA ARG A 369 39.05 2.25 -8.20
C ARG A 369 37.54 2.00 -8.26
N MET A 370 37.08 1.01 -9.03
CA MET A 370 35.65 0.64 -9.10
C MET A 370 35.06 0.35 -7.72
N THR A 371 35.75 -0.48 -6.94
CA THR A 371 35.28 -0.87 -5.61
C THR A 371 35.47 0.22 -4.55
N SER A 372 36.65 0.86 -4.50
CA SER A 372 36.98 1.81 -3.42
C SER A 372 36.36 3.20 -3.58
N THR A 373 36.28 3.70 -4.83
CA THR A 373 35.87 5.08 -5.11
C THR A 373 34.39 5.17 -5.43
N PHE A 374 33.84 4.17 -6.13
CA PHE A 374 32.45 4.22 -6.59
C PHE A 374 31.52 3.33 -5.74
N ALA A 375 31.85 2.05 -5.52
CA ALA A 375 30.98 1.15 -4.77
C ALA A 375 30.92 1.48 -3.26
N ARG A 376 32.08 1.69 -2.60
CA ARG A 376 32.15 1.88 -1.15
C ARG A 376 31.31 3.07 -0.62
N PRO A 377 31.31 4.27 -1.23
CA PRO A 377 30.47 5.37 -0.74
C PRO A 377 28.97 5.08 -0.79
N LEU A 378 28.52 4.36 -1.83
CA LEU A 378 27.12 3.94 -1.98
C LEU A 378 26.73 3.00 -0.85
N LEU A 379 27.54 1.96 -0.58
CA LEU A 379 27.30 1.00 0.50
C LEU A 379 27.29 1.66 1.89
N ASN A 380 28.26 2.56 2.16
CA ASN A 380 28.31 3.30 3.41
C ASN A 380 27.09 4.20 3.63
N SER A 381 26.46 4.67 2.55
CA SER A 381 25.24 5.47 2.62
C SER A 381 24.03 4.57 2.86
N ALA A 382 23.93 3.46 2.13
CA ALA A 382 22.83 2.51 2.21
C ALA A 382 22.68 1.86 3.60
N VAL A 383 23.79 1.49 4.26
CA VAL A 383 23.77 0.85 5.60
C VAL A 383 23.21 1.77 6.69
N LYS A 384 23.19 3.10 6.48
CA LYS A 384 22.61 4.05 7.44
C LYS A 384 21.08 4.07 7.40
N ILE A 385 20.48 3.51 6.35
CA ILE A 385 19.05 3.52 6.10
C ILE A 385 18.54 2.11 6.42
N PRO A 386 17.65 1.95 7.42
CA PRO A 386 17.09 0.64 7.75
C PRO A 386 16.33 0.02 6.58
N GLY A 387 16.56 -1.25 6.30
CA GLY A 387 15.83 -1.99 5.27
C GLY A 387 16.47 -3.33 4.92
N VAL A 388 15.80 -4.09 4.04
CA VAL A 388 16.23 -5.43 3.61
C VAL A 388 17.59 -5.44 2.88
N HIS A 389 18.00 -4.29 2.34
CA HIS A 389 19.28 -4.12 1.66
C HIS A 389 20.48 -4.08 2.62
N GLU A 390 20.24 -3.85 3.92
CA GLU A 390 21.29 -3.61 4.91
C GLU A 390 22.25 -4.80 5.05
N THR A 391 21.70 -6.02 5.17
CA THR A 391 22.51 -7.26 5.30
C THR A 391 23.47 -7.40 4.14
N VAL A 392 22.96 -7.30 2.91
CA VAL A 392 23.75 -7.36 1.68
C VAL A 392 24.81 -6.25 1.65
N ALA A 393 24.45 -5.03 2.03
CA ALA A 393 25.38 -3.91 1.98
C ALA A 393 26.55 -4.10 2.95
N ARG A 394 26.27 -4.64 4.15
CA ARG A 394 27.29 -4.97 5.15
C ARG A 394 28.20 -6.10 4.70
N GLU A 395 27.65 -7.18 4.13
CA GLU A 395 28.42 -8.27 3.56
C GLU A 395 29.40 -7.76 2.49
N MET A 396 28.93 -6.88 1.58
CA MET A 396 29.78 -6.28 0.56
C MET A 396 30.87 -5.37 1.17
N LEU A 397 30.57 -4.58 2.20
CA LEU A 397 31.60 -3.79 2.90
C LEU A 397 32.65 -4.68 3.59
N ALA A 398 32.24 -5.82 4.14
CA ALA A 398 33.15 -6.78 4.76
C ALA A 398 34.15 -7.35 3.74
N THR A 399 33.73 -7.59 2.48
CA THR A 399 34.67 -7.99 1.41
C THR A 399 35.75 -6.94 1.11
N LEU A 400 35.53 -5.68 1.49
CA LEU A 400 36.52 -4.59 1.39
C LEU A 400 37.35 -4.41 2.67
N GLY A 401 37.20 -5.29 3.65
CA GLY A 401 37.87 -5.21 4.96
C GLY A 401 37.28 -4.13 5.88
N ILE A 402 36.00 -3.78 5.69
CA ILE A 402 35.30 -2.78 6.51
C ILE A 402 34.26 -3.51 7.35
N GLU A 403 34.58 -3.77 8.61
CA GLU A 403 33.62 -4.29 9.58
C GLU A 403 32.78 -3.15 10.14
N GLN A 404 31.45 -3.28 10.08
CA GLN A 404 30.53 -2.37 10.74
C GLN A 404 29.79 -3.12 11.87
N PRO A 405 29.57 -2.48 13.04
CA PRO A 405 28.86 -3.12 14.14
C PRO A 405 27.48 -3.58 13.71
N GLU A 406 27.04 -4.74 14.22
CA GLU A 406 25.72 -5.31 13.92
C GLU A 406 24.61 -4.27 14.17
N ALA A 407 23.57 -4.33 13.34
CA ALA A 407 22.40 -3.50 13.49
C ALA A 407 21.80 -3.74 14.88
N THR A 408 21.70 -2.72 15.73
CA THR A 408 20.81 -2.82 16.90
C THR A 408 19.39 -3.03 16.38
N PRO A 409 18.69 -4.12 16.76
CA PRO A 409 17.29 -4.25 16.43
C PRO A 409 16.54 -3.18 17.22
N LYS A 410 16.18 -2.08 16.56
CA LYS A 410 15.31 -1.06 17.14
C LYS A 410 13.97 -1.07 16.44
N THR A 411 13.00 -1.52 17.22
CA THR A 411 11.56 -1.49 17.04
C THR A 411 11.05 -0.14 16.52
N ASN A 412 10.18 -0.23 15.52
CA ASN A 412 9.10 0.69 15.14
C ASN A 412 9.44 2.18 14.99
N PHE A 413 9.47 2.61 13.73
CA PHE A 413 9.24 4.00 13.35
C PHE A 413 7.90 4.53 13.92
N GLU A 414 7.88 5.80 14.30
CA GLU A 414 6.74 6.46 14.94
C GLU A 414 5.46 6.33 14.10
N GLN A 415 4.42 5.90 14.80
CA GLN A 415 3.08 5.66 14.29
C GLN A 415 2.33 6.98 14.05
N PRO A 416 1.60 7.15 12.93
CA PRO A 416 0.56 8.17 12.85
C PRO A 416 -0.45 7.95 13.98
N LYS A 417 -0.72 9.02 14.72
CA LYS A 417 -1.35 8.93 16.06
C LYS A 417 -2.87 8.85 15.99
N SER A 418 -3.47 9.00 14.81
CA SER A 418 -4.93 9.07 14.66
C SER A 418 -5.47 8.79 13.24
N LEU A 419 -6.76 8.49 13.17
CA LEU A 419 -7.57 8.37 11.94
C LEU A 419 -7.62 9.68 11.13
N GLU A 420 -7.44 10.83 11.77
CA GLU A 420 -7.50 12.15 11.13
C GLU A 420 -6.24 12.42 10.28
N GLU A 421 -5.07 12.05 10.81
CA GLU A 421 -3.81 12.04 10.08
C GLU A 421 -3.86 11.07 8.89
N ALA A 422 -4.58 9.95 9.06
CA ALA A 422 -4.77 8.97 8.00
C ALA A 422 -5.63 9.45 6.83
N LEU A 423 -6.71 10.19 7.15
CA LEU A 423 -7.60 10.80 6.15
C LEU A 423 -6.94 11.96 5.40
N ALA A 424 -5.99 12.66 6.03
CA ALA A 424 -5.18 13.68 5.35
C ALA A 424 -4.33 13.05 4.23
N SER A 425 -3.63 11.94 4.51
CA SER A 425 -2.85 11.22 3.49
C SER A 425 -3.71 10.64 2.36
N ALA A 426 -4.93 10.18 2.66
CA ALA A 426 -5.87 9.71 1.63
C ALA A 426 -6.33 10.85 0.69
N ARG A 427 -6.53 12.05 1.22
CA ARG A 427 -6.86 13.25 0.41
C ARG A 427 -5.67 13.71 -0.43
N GLU A 428 -4.47 13.64 0.13
CA GLU A 428 -3.23 13.94 -0.58
C GLU A 428 -3.03 13.02 -1.80
N LEU A 429 -3.29 11.72 -1.66
CA LEU A 429 -3.25 10.78 -2.78
C LEU A 429 -4.28 11.08 -3.89
N LEU A 430 -5.49 11.56 -3.52
CA LEU A 430 -6.49 12.00 -4.49
C LEU A 430 -6.04 13.28 -5.22
N GLN A 431 -5.45 14.23 -4.51
CA GLN A 431 -4.88 15.44 -5.11
C GLN A 431 -3.74 15.11 -6.07
N VAL A 432 -2.81 14.23 -5.68
CA VAL A 432 -1.73 13.78 -6.56
C VAL A 432 -2.28 13.09 -7.82
N ASN A 433 -3.36 12.32 -7.70
CA ASN A 433 -4.01 11.69 -8.86
C ASN A 433 -4.65 12.72 -9.80
N GLU A 434 -5.29 13.77 -9.27
CA GLU A 434 -5.80 14.88 -10.09
C GLU A 434 -4.67 15.67 -10.77
N GLU A 435 -3.55 15.89 -10.09
CA GLU A 435 -2.37 16.55 -10.66
C GLU A 435 -1.72 15.72 -11.77
N LEU A 436 -1.65 14.40 -11.59
CA LEU A 436 -1.20 13.46 -12.62
C LEU A 436 -2.07 13.53 -13.88
N ILE A 437 -3.40 13.51 -13.72
CA ILE A 437 -4.35 13.63 -14.84
C ILE A 437 -4.18 14.97 -15.57
N LYS A 438 -4.04 16.08 -14.83
CA LYS A 438 -3.84 17.42 -15.40
C LYS A 438 -2.50 17.53 -16.14
N THR A 439 -1.43 17.05 -15.53
CA THR A 439 -0.08 17.06 -16.14
C THR A 439 -0.07 16.27 -17.44
N ARG A 440 -0.64 15.06 -17.45
CA ARG A 440 -0.72 14.23 -18.66
C ARG A 440 -1.59 14.87 -19.76
N ALA A 441 -2.69 15.52 -19.40
CA ALA A 441 -3.52 16.26 -20.35
C ALA A 441 -2.76 17.44 -20.98
N LEU A 442 -2.01 18.21 -20.19
CA LEU A 442 -1.17 19.31 -20.67
C LEU A 442 -0.06 18.82 -21.60
N LEU A 443 0.61 17.73 -21.24
CA LEU A 443 1.66 17.13 -22.05
C LEU A 443 1.11 16.59 -23.39
N ASN A 444 -0.02 15.89 -23.38
CA ASN A 444 -0.70 15.47 -24.62
C ASN A 444 -1.10 16.66 -25.51
N GLN A 445 -1.60 17.74 -24.91
CA GLN A 445 -1.95 18.95 -25.66
C GLN A 445 -0.72 19.61 -26.31
N ARG A 446 0.43 19.59 -25.64
CA ARG A 446 1.71 20.07 -26.20
C ARG A 446 2.22 19.18 -27.33
N ILE A 447 2.05 17.85 -27.21
CA ILE A 447 2.37 16.90 -28.28
C ILE A 447 1.49 17.17 -29.51
N GLU A 448 0.18 17.37 -29.33
CA GLU A 448 -0.76 17.69 -30.40
C GLU A 448 -0.49 19.06 -31.06
N ALA A 449 0.02 20.03 -30.30
CA ALA A 449 0.36 21.36 -30.81
C ALA A 449 1.60 21.38 -31.73
N GLY A 450 2.46 20.35 -31.66
CA GLY A 450 3.66 20.22 -32.49
C GLY A 450 4.80 21.21 -32.14
N GLY A 451 5.95 21.06 -32.79
CA GLY A 451 7.14 21.92 -32.58
C GLY A 451 8.20 21.33 -31.64
N GLU A 452 9.20 22.12 -31.24
CA GLU A 452 10.27 21.69 -30.32
C GLU A 452 9.73 21.31 -28.93
N GLU A 453 8.69 21.99 -28.45
CA GLU A 453 8.02 21.68 -27.19
C GLU A 453 7.26 20.34 -27.24
N ALA A 454 6.86 19.86 -28.42
CA ALA A 454 6.25 18.54 -28.57
C ALA A 454 7.27 17.41 -28.38
N ALA A 455 8.51 17.60 -28.78
CA ALA A 455 9.59 16.63 -28.56
C ALA A 455 9.97 16.55 -27.08
N GLN A 456 10.01 17.69 -26.37
CA GLN A 456 10.18 17.74 -24.92
C GLN A 456 8.97 17.15 -24.19
N ALA A 457 7.75 17.48 -24.59
CA ALA A 457 6.54 16.91 -24.01
C ALA A 457 6.42 15.40 -24.25
N THR A 458 6.96 14.87 -25.36
CA THR A 458 7.07 13.42 -25.61
C THR A 458 8.14 12.74 -24.75
N GLN A 459 9.15 13.48 -24.28
CA GLN A 459 10.13 12.98 -23.31
C GLN A 459 9.65 13.10 -21.85
N GLU A 460 8.78 14.07 -21.56
CA GLU A 460 8.23 14.32 -20.22
C GLU A 460 6.98 13.47 -19.91
N LEU A 461 6.27 13.01 -20.95
CA LEU A 461 5.10 12.13 -20.88
C LEU A 461 5.53 10.66 -20.90
#